data_AF-A0A8X7BUD5-F1
#
_entry.id   AF-A0A8X7BUD5-F1
#
_cell.length_a   1.000
_cell.length_b   1.000
_cell.length_c   1.000
_cell.angle_alpha   90.00
_cell.angle_beta   90.00
_cell.angle_gamma   90.00
#
_symmetry.space_group_name_H-M   'P 1'
#
loop_
_entity.id
_entity.type
_entity.pdbx_description
1 polymer ?
#
loop_
_entity_poly.entity_id
_entity_poly.type
_entity_poly.pdbx_seq_one_letter_code
_entity_poly.pdbx_strand_id
1 'polypeptide(L)'
;MFFVNTKTLRIEPNAFKEFKNLESLSISKNDIKSIESNMFPENLLQLILNDNKLKSLPSDLSNALPKLNNLYVENNLIASFSEAPFGKFPELTYIHIGGKSYLLFFSKSK
;
A
#
# COMPACT_ATOMS: atom_id res chain seq x y z
N MET A 1 16.62 2.75 -14.95
CA MET A 1 15.80 2.06 -15.99
C MET A 1 14.83 1.17 -15.24
N PHE A 2 13.52 1.48 -15.27
CA PHE A 2 12.50 0.73 -14.55
C PHE A 2 11.94 -0.34 -15.49
N PHE A 3 12.14 -1.62 -15.18
CA PHE A 3 11.58 -2.72 -15.96
C PHE A 3 10.37 -3.30 -15.24
N VAL A 4 9.21 -3.16 -15.86
CA VAL A 4 7.95 -3.82 -15.49
C VAL A 4 7.92 -5.13 -16.29
N ASN A 5 8.27 -6.26 -15.69
CA ASN A 5 8.18 -7.57 -16.37
C ASN A 5 6.73 -8.10 -16.30
N THR A 6 6.10 -8.29 -17.45
CA THR A 6 4.65 -8.51 -17.61
C THR A 6 4.21 -9.98 -17.53
N LYS A 7 5.09 -10.92 -17.16
CA LYS A 7 4.70 -12.33 -16.89
C LYS A 7 4.61 -12.66 -15.39
N THR A 8 5.27 -11.87 -14.55
CA THR A 8 5.14 -11.82 -13.09
C THR A 8 5.64 -10.43 -12.71
N LEU A 9 4.76 -9.50 -12.30
CA LEU A 9 5.24 -8.17 -11.91
C LEU A 9 6.06 -8.30 -10.63
N ARG A 10 7.39 -8.35 -10.80
CA ARG A 10 8.36 -8.21 -9.72
C ARG A 10 8.78 -6.76 -9.71
N ILE A 11 8.37 -6.05 -8.68
CA ILE A 11 8.79 -4.68 -8.43
C ILE A 11 10.14 -4.76 -7.75
N GLU A 12 11.15 -4.15 -8.35
CA GLU A 12 12.48 -4.09 -7.74
C GLU A 12 12.45 -3.30 -6.43
N PRO A 13 13.27 -3.66 -5.44
CA PRO A 13 13.43 -2.84 -4.24
C PRO A 13 13.74 -1.39 -4.60
N ASN A 14 13.14 -0.45 -3.88
CA ASN A 14 13.28 0.99 -4.12
C ASN A 14 12.80 1.50 -5.50
N ALA A 15 12.02 0.71 -6.27
CA ALA A 15 11.57 1.10 -7.62
C ALA A 15 10.87 2.47 -7.70
N PHE A 16 10.27 2.97 -6.62
CA PHE A 16 9.62 4.28 -6.62
C PHE A 16 10.24 5.27 -5.62
N LYS A 17 11.30 4.87 -4.91
CA LYS A 17 11.84 5.62 -3.77
C LYS A 17 12.45 6.97 -4.17
N GLU A 18 13.04 7.05 -5.36
CA GLU A 18 13.65 8.28 -5.87
C GLU A 18 12.63 9.37 -6.26
N PHE A 19 11.34 9.02 -6.39
CA PHE A 19 10.28 9.98 -6.69
C PHE A 19 9.84 10.72 -5.42
N LYS A 20 10.73 11.54 -4.87
CA LYS A 20 10.54 12.24 -3.58
C LYS A 20 9.31 13.15 -3.52
N ASN A 21 8.79 13.59 -4.67
CA ASN A 21 7.59 14.44 -4.74
C ASN A 21 6.32 13.66 -5.10
N LEU A 22 6.39 12.33 -5.19
CA LEU A 22 5.24 11.51 -5.52
C LEU A 22 4.32 11.38 -4.30
N GLU A 23 3.09 11.86 -4.45
CA GLU A 23 2.07 11.81 -3.39
C GLU A 23 1.01 10.73 -3.64
N SER A 24 0.81 10.31 -4.90
CA SER A 24 -0.13 9.25 -5.26
C SER A 24 0.52 8.26 -6.20
N LEU A 25 0.37 6.96 -5.91
CA LEU A 25 0.87 5.86 -6.72
C LEU A 25 -0.22 4.80 -6.92
N SER A 26 -0.45 4.43 -8.18
CA SER A 26 -1.25 3.27 -8.54
C SER A 26 -0.41 2.22 -9.26
N ILE A 27 -0.44 1.00 -8.74
CA ILE A 27 0.14 -0.20 -9.37
C ILE A 27 -0.91 -1.31 -9.44
N SER A 28 -2.16 -0.91 -9.66
CA SER A 28 -3.32 -1.80 -9.76
C SER A 28 -3.25 -2.69 -11.01
N LYS A 29 -3.92 -3.85 -11.01
CA LYS A 29 -4.06 -4.77 -12.16
C LYS A 29 -2.74 -5.37 -12.66
N ASN A 30 -1.85 -5.77 -11.76
CA ASN A 30 -0.52 -6.27 -12.11
C ASN A 30 -0.18 -7.66 -11.56
N ASP A 31 -1.16 -8.41 -11.07
CA ASP A 31 -0.95 -9.73 -10.46
C ASP A 31 0.12 -9.77 -9.34
N ILE A 32 0.31 -8.65 -8.64
CA ILE A 32 1.32 -8.53 -7.58
C ILE A 32 0.93 -9.44 -6.42
N LYS A 33 1.84 -10.34 -6.04
CA LYS A 33 1.62 -11.29 -4.93
C LYS A 33 2.16 -10.79 -3.58
N SER A 34 3.15 -9.91 -3.61
CA SER A 34 3.80 -9.34 -2.43
C SER A 34 4.41 -7.98 -2.76
N ILE A 35 4.54 -7.13 -1.74
CA ILE A 35 5.22 -5.83 -1.80
C ILE A 35 6.25 -5.77 -0.67
N GLU A 36 7.31 -4.98 -0.85
CA GLU A 36 8.27 -4.64 0.22
C GLU A 36 8.04 -3.20 0.69
N SER A 37 8.31 -2.91 1.97
CA SER A 37 8.08 -1.59 2.58
C SER A 37 8.94 -0.49 1.93
N ASN A 38 10.17 -0.82 1.54
CA ASN A 38 11.15 0.11 0.96
C ASN A 38 10.90 0.48 -0.52
N MET A 39 9.88 -0.07 -1.18
CA MET A 39 9.64 0.17 -2.61
C MET A 39 9.06 1.55 -2.89
N PHE A 40 8.40 2.14 -1.89
CA PHE A 40 7.57 3.34 -2.03
C PHE A 40 8.29 4.59 -1.51
N PRO A 41 7.99 5.78 -2.06
CA PRO A 41 8.47 7.03 -1.50
C PRO A 41 7.73 7.38 -0.21
N GLU A 42 8.46 7.91 0.77
CA GLU A 42 7.94 8.24 2.11
C GLU A 42 6.87 9.35 2.10
N ASN A 43 6.79 10.12 1.02
CA ASN A 43 5.85 11.22 0.85
C ASN A 43 4.48 10.81 0.27
N LEU A 44 4.23 9.51 0.03
CA LEU A 44 2.93 9.07 -0.44
C LEU A 44 1.81 9.38 0.56
N LEU A 45 0.77 10.01 0.05
CA LEU A 45 -0.52 10.25 0.71
C LEU A 45 -1.55 9.20 0.26
N GLN A 46 -1.41 8.67 -0.95
CA GLN A 46 -2.33 7.70 -1.53
C GLN A 46 -1.60 6.55 -2.21
N LEU A 47 -2.02 5.31 -1.90
CA LEU A 47 -1.48 4.10 -2.51
C LEU A 47 -2.63 3.20 -2.99
N ILE A 48 -2.63 2.90 -4.29
CA ILE A 48 -3.68 2.11 -4.96
C ILE A 48 -3.11 0.80 -5.49
N LEU A 49 -3.50 -0.30 -4.85
CA LEU A 49 -3.05 -1.67 -5.10
C LEU A 49 -4.19 -2.59 -5.57
N ASN A 50 -5.28 -2.01 -6.06
CA ASN A 50 -6.48 -2.74 -6.47
C ASN A 50 -6.18 -3.82 -7.53
N ASP A 51 -6.99 -4.88 -7.57
CA ASP A 51 -6.92 -5.92 -8.59
C ASP A 51 -5.53 -6.59 -8.68
N ASN A 52 -4.93 -6.88 -7.53
CA ASN A 52 -3.69 -7.65 -7.42
C ASN A 52 -3.96 -8.98 -6.69
N LYS A 53 -2.92 -9.70 -6.28
CA LYS A 53 -3.01 -11.00 -5.60
C LYS A 53 -2.35 -10.96 -4.22
N LEU A 54 -2.35 -9.79 -3.57
CA LEU A 54 -1.74 -9.59 -2.26
C LEU A 54 -2.51 -10.40 -1.22
N LYS A 55 -1.79 -11.19 -0.41
CA LYS A 55 -2.37 -11.91 0.74
C LYS A 55 -2.22 -11.16 2.05
N SER A 56 -1.26 -10.25 2.12
CA SER A 56 -0.95 -9.45 3.30
C SER A 56 -0.19 -8.19 2.88
N LEU A 57 0.03 -7.29 3.83
CA LEU A 57 0.96 -6.18 3.70
C LEU A 57 2.13 -6.34 4.68
N PRO A 58 3.35 -5.88 4.36
CA PRO A 58 4.48 -5.90 5.28
C PRO A 58 4.14 -5.22 6.60
N SER A 59 4.55 -5.81 7.72
CA SER A 59 4.22 -5.32 9.06
C SER A 59 4.86 -3.97 9.40
N ASP A 60 5.90 -3.60 8.66
CA ASP A 60 6.68 -2.37 8.74
C ASP A 60 6.28 -1.34 7.65
N LEU A 61 5.28 -1.64 6.82
CA LEU A 61 4.83 -0.73 5.75
C LEU A 61 4.39 0.64 6.29
N SER A 62 3.81 0.68 7.50
CA SER A 62 3.44 1.92 8.18
C SER A 62 4.64 2.80 8.53
N ASN A 63 5.83 2.21 8.74
CA ASN A 63 7.05 2.96 9.02
C ASN A 63 7.62 3.59 7.75
N ALA A 64 7.48 2.88 6.61
CA ALA A 64 7.92 3.38 5.31
C ALA A 64 6.96 4.42 4.71
N LEU A 65 5.69 4.40 5.11
CA LEU A 65 4.63 5.26 4.60
C LEU A 65 3.98 6.09 5.73
N PRO A 66 4.74 6.94 6.43
CA PRO A 66 4.25 7.66 7.62
C PRO A 66 3.19 8.72 7.29
N LYS A 67 3.06 9.14 6.03
CA LYS A 67 2.09 10.16 5.61
C LYS A 67 0.85 9.60 4.89
N LEU A 68 0.77 8.28 4.75
CA LEU A 68 -0.27 7.65 3.95
C LEU A 68 -1.66 7.88 4.57
N ASN A 69 -2.55 8.51 3.80
CA ASN A 69 -3.91 8.83 4.22
C ASN A 69 -4.95 7.87 3.63
N ASN A 70 -4.72 7.41 2.40
CA ASN A 70 -5.64 6.54 1.68
C ASN A 70 -4.93 5.29 1.16
N LEU A 71 -5.46 4.12 1.50
CA LEU A 71 -4.97 2.83 1.02
C LEU A 71 -6.10 2.04 0.36
N TYR A 72 -5.88 1.65 -0.90
CA TYR A 72 -6.83 0.86 -1.67
C TYR A 72 -6.20 -0.51 -1.96
N VAL A 73 -6.83 -1.58 -1.48
CA VAL A 73 -6.39 -2.96 -1.64
C VAL A 73 -7.55 -3.86 -2.08
N GLU A 74 -8.51 -3.29 -2.81
CA GLU A 74 -9.68 -4.01 -3.30
C GLU A 74 -9.29 -5.13 -4.27
N ASN A 75 -10.12 -6.17 -4.35
CA ASN A 75 -9.90 -7.32 -5.24
C ASN A 75 -8.51 -7.98 -5.07
N ASN A 76 -7.97 -7.98 -3.85
CA ASN A 76 -6.81 -8.77 -3.45
C ASN A 76 -7.24 -10.01 -2.65
N LEU A 77 -6.27 -10.77 -2.14
CA LEU A 77 -6.47 -11.96 -1.31
C LEU A 77 -6.29 -11.68 0.19
N ILE A 78 -6.29 -10.40 0.60
CA ILE A 78 -6.24 -9.99 2.01
C ILE A 78 -7.63 -10.27 2.61
N ALA A 79 -7.73 -11.28 3.46
CA ALA A 79 -8.98 -11.79 3.98
C ALA A 79 -9.44 -11.07 5.27
N SER A 80 -8.52 -10.44 6.00
CA SER A 80 -8.84 -9.81 7.29
C SER A 80 -7.98 -8.60 7.64
N PHE A 81 -8.50 -7.76 8.53
CA PHE A 81 -7.75 -6.62 9.10
C PHE A 81 -6.51 -7.06 9.90
N SER A 82 -6.48 -8.30 10.43
CA SER A 82 -5.33 -8.86 11.15
C SER A 82 -4.15 -9.21 10.24
N GLU A 83 -4.37 -9.35 8.93
CA GLU A 83 -3.33 -9.72 7.95
C GLU A 83 -2.50 -8.52 7.47
N ALA A 84 -2.80 -7.31 7.95
CA ALA A 84 -2.11 -6.09 7.58
C ALA A 84 -2.01 -5.12 8.76
N PRO A 85 -0.98 -4.24 8.79
CA PRO A 85 -0.76 -3.31 9.91
C PRO A 85 -1.67 -2.08 9.82
N PHE A 86 -2.91 -2.22 9.39
CA PHE A 86 -3.85 -1.11 9.17
C PHE A 86 -3.99 -0.20 10.40
N GLY A 87 -3.92 -0.77 11.60
CA GLY A 87 -3.95 -0.04 12.88
C GLY A 87 -2.67 0.72 13.26
N LYS A 88 -1.59 0.60 12.47
CA LYS A 88 -0.28 1.19 12.78
C LYS A 88 0.07 2.39 11.93
N PHE A 89 -0.69 2.68 10.88
CA PHE A 89 -0.44 3.86 10.05
C PHE A 89 -0.88 5.12 10.81
N PRO A 90 0.01 6.08 11.05
CA PRO A 90 -0.27 7.20 11.94
C PRO A 90 -1.29 8.20 11.37
N GLU A 91 -1.36 8.32 10.03
CA GLU A 91 -2.20 9.31 9.35
C GLU A 91 -3.28 8.68 8.44
N LEU A 92 -3.45 7.35 8.49
CA LEU A 92 -4.36 6.64 7.60
C LEU A 92 -5.81 6.88 8.01
N THR A 93 -6.58 7.45 7.10
CA THR A 93 -7.99 7.82 7.34
C THR A 93 -8.94 6.86 6.62
N TYR A 94 -8.56 6.40 5.42
CA TYR A 94 -9.41 5.56 4.59
C TYR A 94 -8.72 4.28 4.16
N ILE A 95 -9.42 3.15 4.35
CA ILE A 95 -9.05 1.86 3.77
C ILE A 95 -10.19 1.33 2.92
N HIS A 96 -9.86 0.90 1.72
CA HIS A 96 -10.79 0.24 0.81
C HIS A 96 -10.36 -1.22 0.64
N ILE A 97 -11.15 -2.16 1.19
CA ILE A 97 -10.89 -3.61 1.18
C ILE A 97 -12.20 -4.38 0.99
N GLY A 98 -12.16 -5.45 0.18
CA GLY A 98 -13.34 -6.30 -0.04
C GLY A 98 -14.56 -5.59 -0.63
N GLY A 99 -14.34 -4.56 -1.45
CA GLY A 99 -15.41 -3.72 -2.02
C GLY A 99 -16.13 -2.85 -0.98
N LYS A 100 -15.56 -2.70 0.22
CA LYS A 100 -16.06 -1.84 1.29
C LYS A 100 -15.02 -0.80 1.65
N SER A 101 -15.50 0.40 1.95
CA SER A 101 -14.68 1.51 2.45
C SER A 101 -14.86 1.59 3.97
N TYR A 102 -13.75 1.60 4.70
CA TYR A 102 -13.72 1.73 6.14
C TYR A 102 -13.07 3.07 6.48
N LEU A 103 -13.82 3.92 7.18
CA LEU A 103 -13.30 5.12 7.81
C LEU A 103 -12.63 4.68 9.11
N LEU A 104 -11.34 4.95 9.23
CA LEU A 104 -10.58 4.65 10.44
C LEU A 104 -10.51 5.89 11.31
N PHE A 105 -11.16 5.83 12.46
CA PHE A 105 -10.97 6.81 13.52
C PHE A 105 -9.82 6.36 14.40
N PHE A 106 -8.58 6.58 13.95
CA PHE A 106 -7.47 6.57 14.89
C PHE A 106 -7.56 7.86 15.70
N SER A 107 -7.95 7.75 16.96
CA SER A 107 -7.80 8.84 17.90
C SER A 107 -6.33 9.25 17.86
N LYS A 108 -6.06 10.48 17.39
CA LYS A 108 -4.74 11.09 17.59
C LYS A 108 -4.59 11.24 19.09
N SER A 109 -4.02 10.23 19.76
CA SER A 109 -3.61 10.40 21.14
C SER A 109 -2.55 11.49 21.13
N LYS A 110 -2.91 12.63 21.76
CA LYS A 110 -2.05 13.79 21.97
C LYS A 110 -0.67 13.41 22.49
#